data_AF-A0A916G6L8-F1
#
_entry.id   AF-A0A916G6L8-F1
#
_cell.length_a   1.000
_cell.length_b   1.000
_cell.length_c   1.000
_cell.angle_alpha   90.00
_cell.angle_beta   90.00
_cell.angle_gamma   90.00
#
_symmetry.space_group_name_H-M   'P 1'
#
loop_
_entity.id
_entity.type
_entity.pdbx_description
1 polymer ?
#
loop_
_entity_poly.entity_id
_entity_poly.type
_entity_poly.pdbx_seq_one_letter_code
_entity_poly.pdbx_strand_id
1 'polypeptide(L)'
;MGKVYDALQRAEEARSRLAPGGVAAAPTAEWKPSVEVEKARRAPFWKRWFQRTALLREEDASAANKRRISLLEPDSFVAEQYRTLRTRIESLAAQRPLRTLAVVSALPGEGKTSAAVNLAVVSEMHLDRRVLLVDCDLRKPKIHRALGITPQAGLAEVLQDKATIE
;
A
#
# COMPACT_ATOMS: atom_id res chain seq x y z
N MET A 1 25.31 14.56 -20.04
CA MET A 1 23.94 15.09 -20.21
C MET A 1 23.23 14.26 -21.26
N GLY A 2 22.57 13.12 -21.05
CA GLY A 2 22.34 12.24 -19.92
C GLY A 2 21.14 11.42 -20.33
N LYS A 3 21.33 10.20 -20.88
CA LYS A 3 20.32 9.38 -21.60
C LYS A 3 18.95 9.25 -20.90
N VAL A 4 18.91 9.49 -19.59
CA VAL A 4 17.72 9.52 -18.74
C VAL A 4 16.84 10.75 -19.01
N TYR A 5 17.43 11.92 -19.27
CA TYR A 5 16.69 13.13 -19.63
C TYR A 5 15.98 12.95 -20.97
N ASP A 6 16.68 12.42 -21.98
CA ASP A 6 16.10 12.13 -23.29
C ASP A 6 14.98 11.07 -23.21
N ALA A 7 15.12 10.10 -22.29
CA ALA A 7 14.10 9.08 -22.05
C ALA A 7 12.85 9.66 -21.37
N LEU A 8 13.01 10.57 -20.40
CA LEU A 8 11.91 11.28 -19.75
C LEU A 8 11.19 12.20 -20.74
N GLN A 9 11.95 12.95 -21.54
CA GLN A 9 11.39 13.86 -22.53
C GLN A 9 10.61 13.12 -23.62
N ARG A 10 11.11 11.97 -24.09
CA ARG A 10 10.37 11.09 -25.03
C ARG A 10 9.12 10.48 -24.40
N ALA A 11 9.16 10.11 -23.12
CA ALA A 11 8.00 9.58 -22.42
C ALA A 11 6.91 10.65 -22.25
N GLU A 12 7.31 11.90 -22.01
CA GLU A 12 6.43 13.06 -21.85
C GLU A 12 5.83 13.50 -23.19
N GLU A 13 6.62 13.50 -24.26
CA GLU A 13 6.15 13.71 -25.63
C GLU A 13 5.19 12.61 -26.11
N ALA A 14 5.48 11.34 -25.79
CA ALA A 14 4.57 10.23 -26.08
C ALA A 14 3.24 10.36 -25.32
N ARG A 15 3.29 10.81 -24.06
CA ARG A 15 2.10 11.11 -23.24
C ARG A 15 1.26 12.24 -23.83
N SER A 16 1.91 13.27 -24.35
CA SER A 16 1.26 14.43 -24.96
C SER A 16 0.64 14.09 -26.31
N ARG A 17 1.30 13.26 -27.14
CA ARG A 17 0.78 12.79 -28.43
C ARG A 17 -0.41 11.83 -28.31
N LEU A 18 -0.50 11.06 -27.22
CA LEU A 18 -1.64 10.17 -26.92
C LEU A 18 -2.87 10.92 -26.38
N ALA A 19 -2.80 12.24 -26.18
CA ALA A 19 -3.87 13.04 -25.59
C ALA A 19 -4.45 14.12 -26.52
N PRO A 20 -5.16 13.77 -27.61
CA PRO A 20 -6.27 14.60 -28.11
C PRO A 20 -7.56 14.41 -27.28
N GLY A 21 -7.52 13.59 -26.23
CA GLY A 21 -8.55 13.49 -25.20
C GLY A 21 -7.85 13.47 -23.86
N GLY A 22 -8.19 14.43 -22.98
CA GLY A 22 -7.60 14.54 -21.65
C GLY A 22 -7.55 13.18 -20.97
N VAL A 23 -6.44 12.92 -20.24
CA VAL A 23 -6.20 11.68 -19.48
C VAL A 23 -7.53 11.21 -18.94
N ALA A 24 -8.10 10.16 -19.54
CA ALA A 24 -9.39 9.65 -19.13
C ALA A 24 -9.26 9.44 -17.63
N ALA A 25 -10.01 10.23 -16.86
CA ALA A 25 -10.09 10.04 -15.43
C ALA A 25 -10.35 8.55 -15.25
N ALA A 26 -9.49 7.85 -14.49
CA ALA A 26 -9.76 6.48 -14.10
C ALA A 26 -11.25 6.41 -13.79
N PRO A 27 -12.02 5.51 -14.45
CA PRO A 27 -13.46 5.64 -14.57
C PRO A 27 -13.98 6.06 -13.21
N THR A 28 -14.61 7.23 -13.16
CA THR A 28 -15.36 7.68 -12.01
C THR A 28 -16.62 6.82 -11.99
N ALA A 29 -16.42 5.51 -11.80
CA ALA A 29 -17.45 4.64 -11.29
C ALA A 29 -17.85 5.32 -9.99
N GLU A 30 -19.02 5.92 -10.03
CA GLU A 30 -19.70 6.45 -8.87
C GLU A 30 -19.82 5.26 -7.92
N TRP A 31 -18.84 5.14 -7.03
CA TRP A 31 -18.75 4.03 -6.09
C TRP A 31 -19.90 4.20 -5.12
N LYS A 32 -20.98 3.51 -5.45
CA LYS A 32 -22.07 3.22 -4.54
C LYS A 32 -21.55 2.04 -3.71
N PRO A 33 -21.21 2.22 -2.43
CA PRO A 33 -20.89 1.09 -1.58
C PRO A 33 -22.13 0.17 -1.61
N SER A 34 -22.05 -0.95 -2.32
CA SER A 34 -23.13 -1.96 -2.36
C SER A 34 -23.34 -2.60 -0.98
N VAL A 35 -22.37 -2.40 -0.09
CA VAL A 35 -22.43 -2.79 1.31
C VAL A 35 -22.20 -1.51 2.11
N GLU A 36 -23.21 -1.09 2.86
CA GLU A 36 -23.05 -0.10 3.91
C GLU A 36 -22.03 -0.68 4.89
N VAL A 37 -20.75 -0.33 4.72
CA VAL A 37 -19.68 -0.95 5.50
C VAL A 37 -19.82 -0.39 6.91
N GLU A 38 -20.61 -1.09 7.72
CA GLU A 38 -20.92 -0.78 9.10
C GLU A 38 -19.63 -0.29 9.76
N LYS A 39 -19.69 0.88 10.40
CA LYS A 39 -18.59 1.41 11.21
C LYS A 39 -18.49 0.55 12.46
N ALA A 40 -18.23 -0.74 12.28
CA ALA A 40 -18.01 -1.67 13.36
C ALA A 40 -16.84 -1.10 14.15
N ARG A 41 -17.13 -0.65 15.39
CA ARG A 41 -16.14 -0.36 16.42
C ARG A 41 -15.40 -1.65 16.75
N ARG A 42 -14.54 -2.07 15.82
CA ARG A 42 -13.68 -3.22 16.00
C ARG A 42 -12.59 -2.80 16.96
N ALA A 43 -12.26 -3.69 17.89
CA ALA A 43 -11.05 -3.55 18.68
C ALA A 43 -9.89 -3.17 17.74
N PRO A 44 -9.04 -2.21 18.13
CA PRO A 44 -8.02 -1.72 17.23
C PRO A 44 -7.21 -2.89 16.66
N PHE A 45 -6.97 -2.91 15.34
CA PHE A 45 -6.46 -4.11 14.67
C PHE A 45 -5.16 -4.62 15.32
N TRP A 46 -4.36 -3.71 15.88
CA TRP A 46 -3.16 -4.01 16.65
C TRP A 46 -3.38 -4.96 17.84
N LYS A 47 -4.53 -4.96 18.53
CA LYS A 47 -4.78 -5.90 19.64
C LYS A 47 -4.80 -7.37 19.19
N ARG A 48 -5.42 -7.66 18.03
CA ARG A 48 -5.45 -9.02 17.43
C ARG A 48 -4.13 -9.36 16.72
N TRP A 49 -3.41 -8.33 16.29
CA TRP A 49 -2.20 -8.47 15.49
C TRP A 49 -0.93 -8.65 16.35
N PHE A 50 -0.82 -7.98 17.51
CA PHE A 50 0.24 -8.20 18.51
C PHE A 50 0.22 -9.61 19.13
N GLN A 51 -0.94 -10.29 19.17
CA GLN A 51 -1.02 -11.69 19.60
C GLN A 51 -0.41 -12.65 18.58
N ARG A 52 -0.32 -12.25 17.30
CA ARG A 52 0.14 -13.10 16.18
C ARG A 52 1.64 -12.97 15.88
N THR A 53 2.26 -11.86 16.29
CA THR A 53 3.71 -11.64 16.13
C THR A 53 4.58 -12.59 16.96
N ALA A 54 4.01 -13.25 17.98
CA ALA A 54 4.70 -14.23 18.82
C ALA A 54 5.13 -15.52 18.08
N LEU A 55 4.73 -15.71 16.82
CA LEU A 55 4.92 -16.96 16.06
C LEU A 55 6.00 -16.91 14.97
N LEU A 56 6.73 -15.78 14.81
CA LEU A 56 7.78 -15.67 13.81
C LEU A 56 9.12 -16.20 14.36
N ARG A 57 9.82 -17.02 13.56
CA ARG A 57 11.21 -17.44 13.84
C ARG A 57 12.13 -16.20 13.89
N GLU A 58 13.08 -16.16 14.82
CA GLU A 58 13.95 -15.00 15.07
C GLU A 58 14.69 -14.49 13.82
N GLU A 59 15.10 -15.39 12.93
CA GLU A 59 15.83 -15.04 11.69
C GLU A 59 14.94 -14.29 10.67
N ASP A 60 13.70 -14.77 10.47
CA ASP A 60 12.71 -14.10 9.63
C ASP A 60 12.21 -12.79 10.28
N ALA A 61 12.23 -12.73 11.61
CA ALA A 61 11.81 -11.57 12.37
C ALA A 61 12.68 -10.36 12.06
N SER A 62 14.01 -10.46 11.97
CA SER A 62 14.87 -9.28 11.72
C SER A 62 14.59 -8.59 10.38
N ALA A 63 14.50 -9.36 9.30
CA ALA A 63 14.18 -8.84 7.97
C ALA A 63 12.72 -8.40 7.83
N ALA A 64 11.79 -9.07 8.53
CA ALA A 64 10.40 -8.64 8.62
C ALA A 64 10.26 -7.35 9.44
N ASN A 65 10.99 -7.22 10.55
CA ASN A 65 10.97 -6.09 11.47
C ASN A 65 11.38 -4.80 10.78
N LYS A 66 12.44 -4.83 9.95
CA LYS A 66 12.83 -3.68 9.10
C LYS A 66 11.72 -3.21 8.16
N ARG A 67 10.80 -4.10 7.75
CA ARG A 67 9.71 -3.78 6.81
C ARG A 67 8.48 -3.18 7.50
N ARG A 68 8.41 -3.19 8.83
CA ARG A 68 7.25 -2.71 9.63
C ARG A 68 7.67 -1.80 10.79
N ILE A 69 8.71 -0.99 10.58
CA ILE A 69 9.26 -0.10 11.62
C ILE A 69 8.21 0.86 12.19
N SER A 70 7.28 1.38 11.39
CA SER A 70 6.18 2.24 11.86
C SER A 70 5.23 1.55 12.84
N LEU A 71 5.28 0.23 12.90
CA LEU A 71 4.45 -0.59 13.78
C LEU A 71 5.18 -1.04 15.05
N LEU A 72 6.48 -1.35 14.92
CA LEU A 72 7.31 -1.81 16.05
C LEU A 72 7.89 -0.64 16.84
N GLU A 73 8.26 0.44 16.15
CA GLU A 73 8.88 1.64 16.70
C GLU A 73 8.10 2.86 16.20
N PRO A 74 6.84 3.04 16.65
CA PRO A 74 5.99 4.14 16.19
C PRO A 74 6.60 5.51 16.49
N ASP A 75 7.40 5.65 17.53
CA ASP A 75 8.03 6.92 17.91
C ASP A 75 9.39 7.15 17.22
N SER A 76 9.79 6.26 16.31
CA SER A 76 11.06 6.39 15.58
C SER A 76 11.02 7.55 14.57
N PHE A 77 12.20 8.11 14.30
CA PHE A 77 12.38 9.10 13.23
C PHE A 77 11.87 8.58 11.87
N VAL A 78 12.08 7.30 11.57
CA VAL A 78 11.64 6.67 10.33
C VAL A 78 10.11 6.61 10.26
N ALA A 79 9.43 6.29 11.36
CA ALA A 79 7.98 6.32 11.42
C ALA A 79 7.42 7.73 11.15
N GLU A 80 8.09 8.77 11.67
CA GLU A 80 7.72 10.15 11.42
C GLU A 80 7.88 10.57 9.95
N GLN A 81 8.88 10.04 9.24
CA GLN A 81 9.00 10.25 7.80
C GLN A 81 7.79 9.67 7.03
N TYR A 82 7.28 8.51 7.45
CA TYR A 82 6.06 7.95 6.87
C TYR A 82 4.80 8.75 7.22
N ARG A 83 4.70 9.32 8.43
CA ARG A 83 3.61 10.25 8.79
C ARG A 83 3.65 11.51 7.93
N THR A 84 4.84 12.06 7.71
CA THR A 84 5.03 13.21 6.82
C THR A 84 4.61 12.89 5.39
N LEU A 85 4.99 11.72 4.87
CA LEU A 85 4.56 11.24 3.55
C LEU A 85 3.03 11.11 3.47
N ARG A 86 2.39 10.50 4.47
CA ARG A 86 0.94 10.38 4.55
C ARG A 86 0.27 11.75 4.48
N THR A 87 0.70 12.71 5.30
CA THR A 87 0.13 14.07 5.33
C THR A 87 0.23 14.75 3.95
N ARG A 88 1.33 14.55 3.22
CA ARG A 88 1.47 15.06 1.84
C ARG A 88 0.49 14.40 0.88
N ILE A 89 0.31 13.08 0.98
CA ILE A 89 -0.67 12.34 0.18
C ILE A 89 -2.10 12.81 0.50
N GLU A 90 -2.43 13.04 1.77
CA GLU A 90 -3.74 13.56 2.21
C GLU A 90 -3.99 14.97 1.70
N SER A 91 -2.97 15.83 1.69
CA SER A 91 -3.07 17.17 1.10
C SER A 91 -3.37 17.12 -0.40
N LEU A 92 -2.74 16.21 -1.14
CA LEU A 92 -3.06 15.96 -2.55
C LEU A 92 -4.49 15.40 -2.71
N ALA A 93 -4.90 14.51 -1.81
CA ALA A 93 -6.22 13.89 -1.80
C ALA A 93 -7.36 14.90 -1.57
N ALA A 94 -7.09 16.00 -0.87
CA ALA A 94 -8.04 17.09 -0.65
C ALA A 94 -8.35 17.89 -1.92
N GLN A 95 -7.37 18.00 -2.83
CA GLN A 95 -7.54 18.68 -4.13
C GLN A 95 -8.18 17.75 -5.17
N ARG A 96 -7.82 16.47 -5.13
CA ARG A 96 -8.35 15.43 -6.02
C ARG A 96 -8.59 14.16 -5.21
N PRO A 97 -9.81 13.62 -5.13
CA PRO A 97 -10.10 12.43 -4.34
C PRO A 97 -9.17 11.25 -4.69
N LEU A 98 -8.25 10.91 -3.76
CA LEU A 98 -7.36 9.76 -3.87
C LEU A 98 -7.89 8.63 -3.01
N ARG A 99 -8.36 7.56 -3.65
CA ARG A 99 -8.84 6.34 -2.98
C ARG A 99 -7.90 5.15 -3.13
N THR A 100 -7.04 5.18 -4.15
CA THR A 100 -6.13 4.08 -4.48
C THR A 100 -4.73 4.66 -4.74
N LEU A 101 -3.71 4.00 -4.20
CA LEU A 101 -2.32 4.36 -4.39
C LEU A 101 -1.53 3.11 -4.78
N ALA A 102 -0.81 3.18 -5.91
CA ALA A 102 0.14 2.15 -6.30
C ALA A 102 1.55 2.54 -5.84
N VAL A 103 2.22 1.63 -5.12
CA VAL A 103 3.63 1.79 -4.73
C VAL A 103 4.50 0.93 -5.63
N VAL A 104 5.25 1.56 -6.51
CA VAL A 104 6.10 0.90 -7.52
C VAL A 104 7.55 1.33 -7.38
N SER A 105 8.46 0.56 -7.98
CA SER A 105 9.90 0.82 -7.96
C SER A 105 10.50 0.55 -9.33
N ALA A 106 11.57 1.25 -9.70
CA ALA A 106 12.25 1.04 -10.98
C ALA A 106 13.02 -0.27 -10.99
N LEU A 107 13.58 -0.66 -9.83
CA LEU A 107 14.40 -1.85 -9.67
C LEU A 107 13.92 -2.74 -8.50
N PRO A 108 14.25 -4.05 -8.54
CA PRO A 108 14.10 -4.92 -7.38
C PRO A 108 14.98 -4.43 -6.21
N GLY A 109 14.47 -4.50 -4.98
CA GLY A 109 15.26 -4.19 -3.78
C GLY A 109 15.18 -2.74 -3.27
N GLU A 110 14.57 -1.82 -4.01
CA GLU A 110 14.44 -0.39 -3.64
C GLU A 110 13.48 -0.09 -2.47
N GLY A 111 13.01 -1.12 -1.76
CA GLY A 111 12.19 -0.92 -0.57
C GLY A 111 10.71 -0.65 -0.79
N LYS A 112 10.15 -0.79 -2.02
CA LYS A 112 8.70 -0.63 -2.28
C LYS A 112 7.78 -1.35 -1.31
N THR A 113 8.10 -2.60 -0.95
CA THR A 113 7.29 -3.38 0.00
C THR A 113 7.34 -2.77 1.40
N SER A 114 8.52 -2.32 1.84
CA SER A 114 8.67 -1.63 3.13
C SER A 114 7.89 -0.32 3.13
N ALA A 115 7.99 0.46 2.04
CA ALA A 115 7.28 1.72 1.91
C ALA A 115 5.76 1.50 1.94
N ALA A 116 5.25 0.52 1.19
CA ALA A 116 3.82 0.20 1.16
C ALA A 116 3.30 -0.26 2.52
N VAL A 117 4.03 -1.14 3.22
CA VAL A 117 3.63 -1.64 4.55
C VAL A 117 3.59 -0.50 5.57
N ASN A 118 4.68 0.27 5.70
CA ASN A 118 4.75 1.32 6.71
C ASN A 118 3.77 2.46 6.42
N LEU A 119 3.59 2.82 5.15
CA LEU A 119 2.58 3.79 4.75
C LEU A 119 1.18 3.31 5.12
N ALA A 120 0.85 2.04 4.85
CA ALA A 120 -0.45 1.48 5.23
C ALA A 120 -0.68 1.52 6.75
N VAL A 121 0.35 1.20 7.54
CA VAL A 121 0.28 1.28 9.01
C VAL A 121 -0.01 2.70 9.49
N VAL A 122 0.77 3.70 9.07
CA VAL A 122 0.57 5.08 9.53
C VAL A 122 -0.72 5.71 9.00
N SER A 123 -1.21 5.24 7.85
CA SER A 123 -2.50 5.65 7.28
C SER A 123 -3.68 5.09 8.06
N GLU A 124 -3.60 3.85 8.55
CA GLU A 124 -4.67 3.24 9.36
C GLU A 124 -4.73 3.85 10.76
N MET A 125 -3.56 4.18 11.34
CA MET A 125 -3.48 4.87 12.64
C MET A 125 -4.18 6.24 12.67
N HIS A 126 -4.49 6.82 11.51
CA HIS A 126 -5.33 8.01 11.43
C HIS A 126 -6.79 7.66 11.73
N LEU A 127 -7.42 8.42 12.63
CA LEU A 127 -8.83 8.25 12.98
C LEU A 127 -9.72 8.15 11.72
N ASP A 128 -10.67 7.22 11.76
CA ASP A 128 -11.69 6.95 10.75
C ASP A 128 -11.19 6.53 9.36
N ARG A 129 -9.93 6.10 9.22
CA ARG A 129 -9.40 5.55 7.96
C ARG A 129 -9.42 4.01 7.98
N ARG A 130 -10.01 3.42 6.94
CA ARG A 130 -9.86 2.00 6.61
C ARG A 130 -8.85 1.85 5.49
N VAL A 131 -7.81 1.04 5.71
CA VAL A 131 -6.74 0.82 4.74
C VAL A 131 -6.72 -0.65 4.32
N LEU A 132 -6.78 -0.89 3.02
CA LEU A 132 -6.54 -2.19 2.42
C LEU A 132 -5.18 -2.18 1.74
N LEU A 133 -4.26 -3.02 2.20
CA LEU A 133 -2.97 -3.24 1.56
C LEU A 133 -3.02 -4.50 0.72
N VAL A 134 -2.83 -4.37 -0.59
CA VAL A 134 -2.87 -5.48 -1.56
C VAL A 134 -1.46 -5.74 -2.10
N ASP A 135 -1.01 -6.99 -2.07
CA ASP A 135 0.24 -7.41 -2.72
C ASP A 135 -0.03 -7.75 -4.19
N CYS A 136 0.30 -6.83 -5.08
CA CYS A 136 0.18 -7.02 -6.52
C CYS A 136 1.42 -7.67 -7.16
N ASP A 137 2.46 -8.03 -6.39
CA ASP A 137 3.60 -8.80 -6.90
C ASP A 137 3.30 -10.31 -6.81
N LEU A 138 2.66 -10.83 -7.85
CA LEU A 138 2.31 -12.26 -7.93
C LEU A 138 3.52 -13.18 -8.16
N ARG A 139 4.68 -12.64 -8.54
CA ARG A 139 5.89 -13.43 -8.80
C ARG A 139 6.67 -13.70 -7.52
N LYS A 140 6.83 -12.67 -6.69
CA LYS A 140 7.58 -12.75 -5.43
C LYS A 140 6.83 -11.99 -4.32
N PRO A 141 5.64 -12.44 -3.90
CA PRO A 141 4.85 -11.76 -2.86
C PRO A 141 5.61 -11.74 -1.53
N LYS A 142 5.61 -10.59 -0.86
CA LYS A 142 6.41 -10.35 0.36
C LYS A 142 5.61 -9.73 1.51
N ILE A 143 4.42 -9.19 1.26
CA ILE A 143 3.65 -8.50 2.30
C ILE A 143 3.22 -9.45 3.42
N HIS A 144 2.74 -10.66 3.07
CA HIS A 144 2.34 -11.66 4.07
C HIS A 144 3.49 -12.01 5.04
N ARG A 145 4.73 -12.16 4.52
CA ARG A 145 5.92 -12.41 5.36
C ARG A 145 6.28 -11.21 6.23
N ALA A 146 6.23 -10.00 5.66
CA ALA A 146 6.49 -8.77 6.41
C ALA A 146 5.51 -8.59 7.58
N LEU A 147 4.25 -8.99 7.39
CA LEU A 147 3.21 -8.89 8.41
C LEU A 147 3.08 -10.12 9.31
N GLY A 148 3.82 -11.20 9.04
CA GLY A 148 3.71 -12.46 9.78
C GLY A 148 2.36 -13.16 9.61
N ILE A 149 1.75 -13.03 8.44
CA ILE A 149 0.47 -13.64 8.10
C ILE A 149 0.74 -14.94 7.34
N THR A 150 0.17 -16.04 7.82
CA THR A 150 0.12 -17.30 7.05
C THR A 150 -0.83 -17.11 5.87
N PRO A 151 -0.36 -17.20 4.62
CA PRO A 151 -1.22 -17.06 3.45
C PRO A 151 -2.21 -18.23 3.39
N GLN A 152 -3.48 -17.92 3.14
CA GLN A 152 -4.54 -18.91 2.86
C GLN A 152 -4.95 -18.79 1.39
N ALA A 153 -5.94 -17.95 1.11
CA ALA A 153 -6.25 -17.46 -0.23
C ALA A 153 -5.82 -15.99 -0.34
N GLY A 154 -5.24 -15.61 -1.47
CA GLY A 154 -4.78 -14.26 -1.75
C GLY A 154 -5.34 -13.73 -3.06
N LEU A 155 -4.68 -12.68 -3.58
CA LEU A 155 -5.11 -12.02 -4.82
C LEU A 155 -5.15 -12.98 -6.01
N ALA A 156 -4.22 -13.93 -6.09
CA ALA A 156 -4.15 -14.88 -7.20
C ALA A 156 -5.38 -15.81 -7.27
N GLU A 157 -5.86 -16.27 -6.12
CA GLU A 157 -7.04 -17.14 -6.01
C GLU A 157 -8.32 -16.36 -6.29
N VAL A 158 -8.43 -15.13 -5.78
CA VAL A 158 -9.57 -14.24 -6.05
C VAL A 158 -9.68 -13.93 -7.54
N LEU A 159 -8.56 -13.65 -8.22
CA LEU A 159 -8.56 -13.40 -9.67
C LEU A 159 -8.88 -14.63 -10.52
N GLN A 160 -8.90 -15.82 -9.93
CA GLN A 160 -9.29 -17.09 -10.57
C GLN A 160 -10.67 -17.57 -10.13
N ASP A 161 -11.44 -16.74 -9.42
CA ASP A 161 -12.75 -17.08 -8.83
C ASP A 161 -12.70 -18.30 -7.88
N LYS A 162 -11.52 -18.59 -7.31
CA LYS A 162 -11.32 -19.69 -6.35
C LYS A 162 -11.53 -19.26 -4.89
N ALA A 163 -11.67 -17.96 -4.65
CA ALA A 163 -11.91 -17.35 -3.34
C ALA A 163 -12.72 -16.05 -3.49
N THR A 164 -13.50 -15.69 -2.47
CA THR A 164 -14.29 -14.46 -2.41
C THR A 164 -13.70 -13.46 -1.42
N ILE A 165 -13.91 -12.16 -1.67
CA ILE A 165 -13.62 -11.08 -0.72
C ILE A 165 -14.91 -10.86 0.08
N GLU A 166 -14.89 -11.17 1.38
CA GLU A 166 -15.98 -10.85 2.33
C GLU A 166 -15.81 -9.46 2.97
#